data_AF-A0A8D3B4A6-F1
#
_entry.id   AF-A0A8D3B4A6-F1
#
_cell.length_a   1.000
_cell.length_b   1.000
_cell.length_c   1.000
_cell.angle_alpha   90.00
_cell.angle_beta   90.00
_cell.angle_gamma   90.00
#
_symmetry.space_group_name_H-M   'P 1'
#
loop_
_entity.id
_entity.type
_entity.pdbx_description
1 polymer ?
#
loop_
_entity_poly.entity_id
_entity_poly.type
_entity_poly.pdbx_seq_one_letter_code
_entity_poly.pdbx_strand_id
1 'polypeptide(L)'
;MDLQTAIQETQCALNLVLNNKFSEALDLLKPWWRDSMYHALGYSNKKTNVQFLQEMHAEICYAECLLQKATLTFVQDENMISFIKGGIKIRTSYQIYKECQNVLNVNQDLAGQSDLFRQFEGGVKLGIGSFNLMLSLLPQRILRLLEFIGFSGNRDFGLSQLREGASSQSLRSILSALTLLFYHTYVSLILGTGEGNLVEAEALLEPYQHKYPKGSIILFYTARIATLRGNFEKARARYEECISSQQEWKQIHHLCYWELMWTHSYQQEWQQAYRYADLLCKESRWSKAIYVYQKAAIISMMSEEDVKKTGEDIVELFRQVEGLKQRLAGKSIPTEKFAVRKSRRYKAASPVPLVIPALEMMYVWNGFTIVGKRADATEALLVTIEAAEEQLHPSEFHPDDSCLVQMLKGLCLKHLGRLLQAELCFTQVLSSEGRIRYDHYLVPFTLHELGLLYKQQGDITKATTYIENAK
;
A
#
# COMPACT_ATOMS: atom_id res chain seq x y z
N MET A 1 4.80 30.65 -21.94
CA MET A 1 4.60 30.77 -20.48
C MET A 1 5.97 30.70 -19.81
N ASP A 2 6.31 31.65 -18.94
CA ASP A 2 7.55 31.58 -18.15
C ASP A 2 7.41 30.65 -16.92
N LEU A 3 8.54 30.29 -16.30
CA LEU A 3 8.58 29.35 -15.17
C LEU A 3 7.78 29.84 -13.96
N GLN A 4 7.79 31.15 -13.67
CA GLN A 4 7.12 31.69 -12.49
C GLN A 4 5.61 31.59 -12.64
N THR A 5 5.10 31.93 -13.82
CA THR A 5 3.69 31.75 -14.20
C THR A 5 3.29 30.27 -14.14
N ALA A 6 4.12 29.37 -14.68
CA ALA A 6 3.85 27.93 -14.63
C ALA A 6 3.78 27.39 -13.19
N ILE A 7 4.68 27.85 -12.30
CA ILE A 7 4.67 27.49 -10.87
C ILE A 7 3.38 27.98 -10.20
N GLN A 8 2.96 29.22 -10.49
CA GLN A 8 1.73 29.80 -9.92
C GLN A 8 0.48 29.05 -10.39
N GLU A 9 0.36 28.78 -11.69
CA GLU A 9 -0.78 28.01 -12.23
C GLU A 9 -0.80 26.58 -11.68
N THR A 10 0.37 25.94 -11.54
CA THR A 10 0.49 24.62 -10.93
C THR A 10 0.07 24.65 -9.45
N GLN A 11 0.42 25.71 -8.71
CA GLN A 11 -0.02 25.89 -7.33
C GLN A 11 -1.55 26.03 -7.23
N CYS A 12 -2.15 26.78 -8.14
CA CYS A 12 -3.60 26.91 -8.24
C CYS A 12 -4.27 25.57 -8.57
N ALA A 13 -3.76 24.85 -9.57
CA ALA A 13 -4.27 23.51 -9.93
C ALA A 13 -4.18 22.54 -8.75
N LEU A 14 -3.05 22.54 -8.02
CA LEU A 14 -2.88 21.73 -6.83
C LEU A 14 -3.90 22.10 -5.74
N ASN A 15 -4.14 23.38 -5.49
CA ASN A 15 -5.15 23.83 -4.53
C ASN A 15 -6.57 23.39 -4.95
N LEU A 16 -6.87 23.40 -6.25
CA LEU A 16 -8.15 22.91 -6.79
C LEU A 16 -8.30 21.40 -6.58
N VAL A 17 -7.28 20.60 -6.89
CA VAL A 17 -7.25 19.14 -6.64
C VAL A 17 -7.49 18.83 -5.16
N LEU A 18 -6.81 19.55 -4.27
CA LEU A 18 -6.95 19.35 -2.82
C LEU A 18 -8.31 19.80 -2.27
N ASN A 19 -9.08 20.58 -3.04
CA ASN A 19 -10.46 20.95 -2.74
C ASN A 19 -11.49 20.21 -3.62
N ASN A 20 -11.13 19.08 -4.20
CA ASN A 20 -11.99 18.24 -5.04
C ASN A 20 -12.50 18.87 -6.34
N LYS A 21 -11.92 19.99 -6.77
CA LYS A 21 -12.27 20.69 -8.03
C LYS A 21 -11.41 20.14 -9.18
N PHE A 22 -11.54 18.85 -9.48
CA PHE A 22 -10.62 18.15 -10.38
C PHE A 22 -10.75 18.61 -11.83
N SER A 23 -11.97 18.79 -12.32
CA SER A 23 -12.22 19.32 -13.68
C SER A 23 -11.67 20.73 -13.85
N GLU A 24 -11.88 21.63 -12.87
CA GLU A 24 -11.30 22.98 -12.89
C GLU A 24 -9.76 22.94 -12.90
N ALA A 25 -9.15 22.03 -12.11
CA ALA A 25 -7.70 21.85 -12.11
C ALA A 25 -7.18 21.37 -13.47
N LEU A 26 -7.89 20.43 -14.10
CA LEU A 26 -7.58 19.94 -15.44
C LEU A 26 -7.72 21.02 -16.49
N ASP A 27 -8.82 21.78 -16.48
CA ASP A 27 -9.07 22.86 -17.43
C ASP A 27 -8.04 23.98 -17.31
N LEU A 28 -7.53 24.24 -16.11
CA LEU A 28 -6.42 25.17 -15.89
C LEU A 28 -5.11 24.69 -16.52
N LEU A 29 -4.80 23.39 -16.44
CA LEU A 29 -3.55 22.81 -16.96
C LEU A 29 -3.61 22.45 -18.44
N LYS A 30 -4.82 22.21 -18.98
CA LYS A 30 -5.08 21.71 -20.33
C LYS A 30 -4.61 22.63 -21.48
N PRO A 31 -4.54 23.96 -21.37
CA PRO A 31 -3.98 24.79 -22.43
C PRO A 31 -2.48 24.52 -22.66
N TRP A 32 -1.76 24.08 -21.62
CA TRP A 32 -0.30 24.09 -21.61
C TRP A 32 0.34 22.71 -21.69
N TRP A 33 -0.45 21.62 -21.63
CA TRP A 33 0.06 20.24 -21.61
C TRP A 33 0.90 19.85 -22.83
N ARG A 34 0.78 20.58 -23.96
CA ARG A 34 1.58 20.39 -25.18
C ARG A 34 2.74 21.39 -25.31
N ASP A 35 2.72 22.49 -24.58
CA ASP A 35 3.59 23.65 -24.79
C ASP A 35 4.67 23.84 -23.71
N SER A 36 4.88 22.85 -22.84
CA SER A 36 5.94 22.92 -21.82
C SER A 36 6.78 21.65 -21.76
N MET A 37 7.99 21.73 -22.36
CA MET A 37 9.25 21.18 -21.80
C MET A 37 10.53 21.44 -22.66
N TYR A 38 10.46 22.04 -23.85
CA TYR A 38 11.55 21.93 -24.85
C TYR A 38 12.22 23.22 -25.36
N HIS A 39 12.12 24.35 -24.68
CA HIS A 39 12.82 25.57 -25.14
C HIS A 39 13.72 26.17 -24.05
N ALA A 40 14.92 25.58 -23.89
CA ALA A 40 16.19 26.27 -23.57
C ALA A 40 17.32 25.26 -23.27
N LEU A 41 17.69 24.39 -24.22
CA LEU A 41 19.04 23.81 -24.23
C LEU A 41 19.95 24.78 -24.97
N GLY A 42 20.51 25.74 -24.21
CA GLY A 42 21.33 26.82 -24.71
C GLY A 42 22.81 26.66 -24.36
N TYR A 43 23.62 26.64 -25.42
CA TYR A 43 25.07 26.83 -25.42
C TYR A 43 25.57 27.96 -24.48
N SER A 44 26.71 27.65 -23.85
CA SER A 44 27.81 28.46 -23.28
C SER A 44 27.65 29.92 -22.84
N ASN A 45 28.20 30.09 -21.62
CA ASN A 45 28.97 31.22 -21.07
C ASN A 45 28.22 32.46 -20.56
N LYS A 46 28.27 32.57 -19.22
CA LYS A 46 27.69 33.59 -18.32
C LYS A 46 26.17 33.50 -18.13
N LYS A 47 25.73 32.43 -17.47
CA LYS A 47 24.34 32.29 -16.99
C LYS A 47 24.11 33.21 -15.79
N THR A 48 23.05 33.99 -15.84
CA THR A 48 22.47 34.59 -14.64
C THR A 48 21.92 33.48 -13.73
N ASN A 49 21.90 33.70 -12.41
CA ASN A 49 21.38 32.72 -11.44
C ASN A 49 19.95 32.22 -11.80
N VAL A 50 19.13 33.06 -12.45
CA VAL A 50 17.75 32.74 -12.83
C VAL A 50 17.69 31.71 -13.97
N GLN A 51 18.49 31.88 -15.03
CA GLN A 51 18.46 30.97 -16.19
C GLN A 51 19.02 29.59 -15.83
N PHE A 52 20.04 29.55 -14.96
CA PHE A 52 20.54 28.30 -14.39
C PHE A 52 19.44 27.57 -13.58
N LEU A 53 18.72 28.29 -12.72
CA LEU A 53 17.63 27.69 -11.94
C LEU A 53 16.48 27.17 -12.81
N GLN A 54 16.17 27.85 -13.92
CA GLN A 54 15.16 27.39 -14.87
C GLN A 54 15.52 26.06 -15.51
N GLU A 55 16.77 25.88 -15.93
CA GLU A 55 17.26 24.61 -16.48
C GLU A 55 17.19 23.48 -15.44
N MET A 56 17.59 23.76 -14.19
CA MET A 56 17.53 22.78 -13.11
C MET A 56 16.08 22.35 -12.78
N HIS A 57 15.12 23.27 -12.86
CA HIS A 57 13.70 22.95 -12.77
C HIS A 57 13.22 22.05 -13.91
N ALA A 58 13.66 22.32 -15.13
CA ALA A 58 13.30 21.51 -16.29
C ALA A 58 13.83 20.07 -16.17
N GLU A 59 15.05 19.89 -15.65
CA GLU A 59 15.63 18.57 -15.37
C GLU A 59 14.80 17.78 -14.35
N ILE A 60 14.36 18.41 -13.25
CA ILE A 60 13.49 17.75 -12.27
C ILE A 60 12.15 17.36 -12.93
N CYS A 61 11.50 18.26 -13.65
CA CYS A 61 10.23 17.96 -14.33
C CYS A 61 10.40 16.82 -15.34
N TYR A 62 11.53 16.76 -16.04
CA TYR A 62 11.85 15.67 -16.96
C TYR A 62 12.01 14.34 -16.21
N ALA A 63 12.76 14.34 -15.11
CA ALA A 63 12.94 13.18 -14.25
C ALA A 63 11.60 12.64 -13.71
N GLU A 64 10.68 13.51 -13.32
CA GLU A 64 9.32 13.16 -12.89
C GLU A 64 8.49 12.57 -14.04
N CYS A 65 8.53 13.19 -15.21
CA CYS A 65 7.86 12.68 -16.41
C CYS A 65 8.37 11.28 -16.80
N LEU A 66 9.67 11.01 -16.64
CA LEU A 66 10.25 9.69 -16.87
C LEU A 66 9.68 8.64 -15.90
N LEU A 67 9.49 9.00 -14.62
CA LEU A 67 8.87 8.10 -13.62
C LEU A 67 7.40 7.82 -13.92
N GLN A 68 6.64 8.85 -14.29
CA GLN A 68 5.24 8.68 -14.68
C GLN A 68 5.11 7.82 -15.94
N LYS A 69 5.95 8.05 -16.95
CA LYS A 69 6.02 7.22 -18.17
C LYS A 69 6.42 5.78 -17.86
N ALA A 70 7.37 5.56 -16.95
CA ALA A 70 7.76 4.21 -16.52
C ALA A 70 6.58 3.48 -15.85
N THR A 71 5.87 4.17 -14.96
CA THR A 71 4.67 3.64 -14.28
C THR A 71 3.60 3.25 -15.29
N LEU A 72 3.27 4.13 -16.24
CA LEU A 72 2.30 3.84 -17.30
C LEU A 72 2.75 2.66 -18.18
N THR A 73 4.05 2.58 -18.49
CA THR A 73 4.62 1.47 -19.28
C THR A 73 4.40 0.12 -18.57
N PHE A 74 4.57 0.06 -17.24
CA PHE A 74 4.34 -1.17 -16.47
C PHE A 74 2.87 -1.56 -16.34
N VAL A 75 1.96 -0.59 -16.38
CA VAL A 75 0.52 -0.82 -16.25
C VAL A 75 -0.11 -1.20 -17.60
N GLN A 76 0.37 -0.63 -18.70
CA GLN A 76 -0.23 -0.81 -20.02
C GLN A 76 0.25 -2.07 -20.75
N ASP A 77 1.48 -2.50 -20.50
CA ASP A 77 2.12 -3.56 -21.31
C ASP A 77 2.79 -4.62 -20.42
N GLU A 78 2.36 -5.87 -20.61
CA GLU A 78 2.83 -7.01 -19.82
C GLU A 78 4.17 -7.60 -20.32
N ASN A 79 4.70 -7.11 -21.45
CA ASN A 79 5.87 -7.70 -22.09
C ASN A 79 7.21 -7.28 -21.44
N MET A 80 8.22 -8.15 -21.57
CA MET A 80 9.55 -7.95 -20.99
C MET A 80 10.29 -6.73 -21.56
N ILE A 81 10.03 -6.38 -22.82
CA ILE A 81 10.68 -5.25 -23.49
C ILE A 81 10.23 -3.93 -22.86
N SER A 82 8.93 -3.79 -22.59
CA SER A 82 8.34 -2.64 -21.91
C SER A 82 8.82 -2.54 -20.47
N PHE A 83 9.02 -3.68 -19.79
CA PHE A 83 9.67 -3.70 -18.48
C PHE A 83 11.11 -3.12 -18.51
N ILE A 84 11.94 -3.54 -19.47
CA ILE A 84 13.30 -3.02 -19.63
C ILE A 84 13.27 -1.52 -19.95
N LYS A 85 12.39 -1.09 -20.85
CA LYS A 85 12.21 0.33 -21.20
C LYS A 85 11.81 1.17 -19.98
N GLY A 86 10.90 0.66 -19.15
CA GLY A 86 10.52 1.30 -17.89
C GLY A 86 11.70 1.39 -16.91
N GLY A 87 12.47 0.31 -16.76
CA GLY A 87 13.68 0.29 -15.93
C GLY A 87 14.74 1.31 -16.36
N ILE A 88 14.98 1.47 -17.68
CA ILE A 88 15.90 2.49 -18.21
C ILE A 88 15.43 3.90 -17.83
N LYS A 89 14.13 4.19 -17.96
CA LYS A 89 13.55 5.50 -17.59
C LYS A 89 13.73 5.81 -16.10
N ILE A 90 13.52 4.82 -15.24
CA ILE A 90 13.75 4.95 -13.79
C ILE A 90 15.23 5.25 -13.50
N ARG A 91 16.15 4.56 -14.18
CA ARG A 91 17.59 4.80 -14.03
C ARG A 91 17.98 6.21 -14.48
N THR A 92 17.52 6.66 -15.64
CA THR A 92 17.80 8.02 -16.12
C THR A 92 17.27 9.06 -15.15
N SER A 93 16.03 8.89 -14.66
CA SER A 93 15.45 9.76 -13.63
C SER A 93 16.32 9.82 -12.37
N TYR A 94 16.75 8.66 -11.85
CA TYR A 94 17.61 8.60 -10.67
C TYR A 94 18.94 9.33 -10.86
N GLN A 95 19.59 9.17 -12.03
CA GLN A 95 20.84 9.86 -12.35
C GLN A 95 20.67 11.38 -12.38
N ILE A 96 19.60 11.88 -13.00
CA ILE A 96 19.28 13.32 -13.02
C ILE A 96 19.11 13.85 -11.58
N TYR A 97 18.38 13.13 -10.72
CA TYR A 97 18.24 13.54 -9.33
C TYR A 97 19.57 13.56 -8.57
N LYS A 98 20.47 12.60 -8.82
CA LYS A 98 21.81 12.57 -8.21
C LYS A 98 22.66 13.77 -8.66
N GLU A 99 22.58 14.15 -9.92
CA GLU A 99 23.25 15.35 -10.43
C GLU A 99 22.66 16.62 -9.79
N CYS A 100 21.33 16.73 -9.72
CA CYS A 100 20.65 17.85 -9.06
C CYS A 100 21.02 17.94 -7.57
N GLN A 101 21.16 16.81 -6.87
CA GLN A 101 21.62 16.77 -5.48
C GLN A 101 23.05 17.28 -5.32
N ASN A 102 23.95 16.94 -6.24
CA ASN A 102 25.32 17.45 -6.23
C ASN A 102 25.32 18.97 -6.43
N VAL A 103 24.52 19.47 -7.38
CA VAL A 103 24.33 20.91 -7.59
C VAL A 103 23.81 21.60 -6.33
N LEU A 104 22.80 21.02 -5.66
CA LEU A 104 22.25 21.54 -4.41
C LEU A 104 23.32 21.62 -3.31
N ASN A 105 24.16 20.60 -3.17
CA ASN A 105 25.21 20.55 -2.15
C ASN A 105 26.32 21.59 -2.39
N VAL A 106 26.66 21.88 -3.65
CA VAL A 106 27.67 22.89 -3.99
C VAL A 106 27.13 24.31 -3.82
N ASN A 107 25.81 24.49 -3.92
CA ASN A 107 25.15 25.80 -3.88
C ASN A 107 24.35 26.03 -2.58
N GLN A 108 24.77 25.42 -1.47
CA GLN A 108 24.08 25.58 -0.18
C GLN A 108 24.01 27.04 0.28
N ASP A 109 24.97 27.88 -0.08
CA ASP A 109 24.98 29.31 0.29
C ASP A 109 23.87 30.13 -0.42
N LEU A 110 23.30 29.59 -1.51
CA LEU A 110 22.16 30.15 -2.22
C LEU A 110 20.82 29.67 -1.63
N ALA A 111 20.85 28.72 -0.69
CA ALA A 111 19.67 28.20 -0.01
C ALA A 111 18.97 29.34 0.76
N GLY A 112 17.70 29.56 0.42
CA GLY A 112 16.87 30.61 1.03
C GLY A 112 16.89 31.98 0.32
N GLN A 113 17.74 32.20 -0.68
CA GLN A 113 17.86 33.52 -1.34
C GLN A 113 16.80 33.77 -2.45
N SER A 114 16.18 32.72 -2.99
CA SER A 114 15.21 32.83 -4.09
C SER A 114 14.11 31.78 -3.98
N ASP A 115 12.86 32.18 -4.24
CA ASP A 115 11.71 31.26 -4.29
C ASP A 115 11.92 30.14 -5.32
N LEU A 116 12.57 30.44 -6.46
CA LEU A 116 12.90 29.43 -7.47
C LEU A 116 13.89 28.39 -6.95
N PHE A 117 14.86 28.80 -6.13
CA PHE A 117 15.79 27.86 -5.51
C PHE A 117 15.07 26.96 -4.51
N ARG A 118 14.15 27.50 -3.70
CA ARG A 118 13.34 26.72 -2.75
C ARG A 118 12.49 25.66 -3.46
N GLN A 119 11.94 26.01 -4.63
CA GLN A 119 11.18 25.08 -5.47
C GLN A 119 12.07 23.96 -6.03
N PHE A 120 13.31 24.28 -6.41
CA PHE A 120 14.29 23.31 -6.91
C PHE A 120 14.72 22.37 -5.78
N GLU A 121 15.13 22.92 -4.65
CA GLU A 121 15.51 22.18 -3.45
C GLU A 121 14.40 21.21 -3.03
N GLY A 122 13.15 21.68 -2.90
CA GLY A 122 12.01 20.82 -2.57
C GLY A 122 11.83 19.66 -3.55
N GLY A 123 12.12 19.86 -4.83
CA GLY A 123 12.08 18.79 -5.83
C GLY A 123 13.22 17.79 -5.72
N VAL A 124 14.44 18.25 -5.46
CA VAL A 124 15.58 17.37 -5.18
C VAL A 124 15.30 16.51 -3.95
N LYS A 125 14.81 17.13 -2.86
CA LYS A 125 14.46 16.43 -1.62
C LYS A 125 13.40 15.35 -1.83
N LEU A 126 12.32 15.67 -2.58
CA LEU A 126 11.29 14.71 -2.96
C LEU A 126 11.90 13.51 -3.72
N GLY A 127 12.63 13.78 -4.79
CA GLY A 127 13.15 12.73 -5.68
C GLY A 127 14.19 11.85 -4.99
N ILE A 128 15.22 12.45 -4.41
CA ILE A 128 16.29 11.73 -3.70
C ILE A 128 15.74 10.96 -2.51
N GLY A 129 14.84 11.59 -1.75
CA GLY A 129 14.18 10.97 -0.62
C GLY A 129 13.36 9.74 -1.03
N SER A 130 12.53 9.89 -2.07
CA SER A 130 11.72 8.80 -2.63
C SER A 130 12.57 7.65 -3.17
N PHE A 131 13.62 7.93 -3.95
CA PHE A 131 14.50 6.89 -4.48
C PHE A 131 15.21 6.11 -3.38
N ASN A 132 15.80 6.81 -2.42
CA ASN A 132 16.50 6.16 -1.31
C ASN A 132 15.56 5.29 -0.48
N LEU A 133 14.36 5.80 -0.19
CA LEU A 133 13.35 5.06 0.54
C LEU A 133 12.91 3.82 -0.25
N MET A 134 12.50 3.98 -1.51
CA MET A 134 11.98 2.87 -2.33
C MET A 134 13.05 1.79 -2.59
N LEU A 135 14.30 2.18 -2.84
CA LEU A 135 15.40 1.22 -3.01
C LEU A 135 15.69 0.46 -1.72
N SER A 136 15.56 1.09 -0.55
CA SER A 136 15.75 0.44 0.75
C SER A 136 14.70 -0.63 1.08
N LEU A 137 13.60 -0.69 0.33
CA LEU A 137 12.52 -1.67 0.52
C LEU A 137 12.73 -2.92 -0.34
N LEU A 138 13.68 -2.89 -1.28
CA LEU A 138 13.93 -4.03 -2.15
C LEU A 138 14.66 -5.13 -1.37
N PRO A 139 14.36 -6.42 -1.66
CA PRO A 139 15.13 -7.53 -1.10
C PRO A 139 16.62 -7.39 -1.37
N GLN A 140 17.47 -7.75 -0.39
CA GLN A 140 18.93 -7.55 -0.45
C GLN A 140 19.58 -8.16 -1.69
N ARG A 141 19.02 -9.24 -2.24
CA ARG A 141 19.50 -9.86 -3.50
C ARG A 141 19.27 -8.96 -4.71
N ILE A 142 18.13 -8.29 -4.77
CA ILE A 142 17.78 -7.35 -5.85
C ILE A 142 18.58 -6.07 -5.67
N LEU A 143 18.66 -5.56 -4.45
CA LEU A 143 19.42 -4.34 -4.15
C LEU A 143 20.89 -4.46 -4.57
N ARG A 144 21.56 -5.57 -4.23
CA ARG A 144 22.96 -5.83 -4.66
C ARG A 144 23.16 -5.80 -6.18
N LEU A 145 22.18 -6.25 -6.96
CA LEU A 145 22.25 -6.20 -8.44
C LEU A 145 22.09 -4.76 -8.96
N LEU A 146 21.22 -3.97 -8.31
CA LEU A 146 21.01 -2.57 -8.67
C LEU A 146 22.18 -1.68 -8.24
N GLU A 147 22.85 -2.02 -7.14
CA GLU A 147 24.08 -1.35 -6.67
C GLU A 147 25.21 -1.42 -7.68
N PHE A 148 25.37 -2.57 -8.34
CA PHE A 148 26.35 -2.73 -9.41
C PHE A 148 26.17 -1.74 -10.57
N ILE A 149 24.93 -1.31 -10.85
CA ILE A 149 24.62 -0.34 -11.92
C ILE A 149 24.45 1.09 -11.41
N GLY A 150 24.79 1.35 -10.14
CA GLY A 150 24.89 2.68 -9.55
C GLY A 150 23.70 3.13 -8.70
N PHE A 151 22.71 2.28 -8.44
CA PHE A 151 21.64 2.59 -7.48
C PHE A 151 22.11 2.36 -6.05
N SER A 152 21.68 3.17 -5.10
CA SER A 152 21.84 2.87 -3.68
C SER A 152 20.66 3.39 -2.90
N GLY A 153 20.27 2.67 -1.85
CA GLY A 153 19.13 3.01 -1.02
C GLY A 153 19.52 3.09 0.44
N ASN A 154 19.33 4.25 1.06
CA ASN A 154 19.45 4.42 2.50
C ASN A 154 18.11 4.92 3.06
N ARG A 155 17.45 4.11 3.89
CA ARG A 155 16.12 4.40 4.42
C ARG A 155 16.10 5.68 5.27
N ASP A 156 17.00 5.80 6.23
CA ASP A 156 17.02 6.91 7.19
C ASP A 156 17.32 8.23 6.47
N PHE A 157 18.27 8.20 5.54
CA PHE A 157 18.56 9.34 4.68
C PHE A 157 17.35 9.69 3.80
N GLY A 158 16.70 8.69 3.19
CA GLY A 158 15.51 8.89 2.37
C GLY A 158 14.36 9.56 3.14
N LEU A 159 14.09 9.07 4.36
CA LEU A 159 13.10 9.67 5.26
C LEU A 159 13.47 11.08 5.68
N SER A 160 14.75 11.35 6.02
CA SER A 160 15.21 12.71 6.34
C SER A 160 14.97 13.68 5.19
N GLN A 161 15.36 13.30 3.96
CA GLN A 161 15.18 14.18 2.80
C GLN A 161 13.69 14.43 2.51
N LEU A 162 12.82 13.43 2.65
CA LEU A 162 11.37 13.62 2.49
C LEU A 162 10.79 14.53 3.58
N ARG A 163 11.25 14.44 4.84
CA ARG A 163 10.81 15.33 5.93
C ARG A 163 11.20 16.78 5.66
N GLU A 164 12.45 16.99 5.26
CA GLU A 164 12.94 18.32 4.84
C GLU A 164 12.09 18.85 3.67
N GLY A 165 11.85 18.01 2.65
CA GLY A 165 10.98 18.34 1.52
C GLY A 165 9.55 18.70 1.93
N ALA A 166 8.94 17.95 2.85
CA ALA A 166 7.60 18.20 3.36
C ALA A 166 7.49 19.49 4.18
N SER A 167 8.54 19.83 4.93
CA SER A 167 8.63 21.09 5.69
C SER A 167 8.93 22.32 4.83
N SER A 168 9.38 22.12 3.58
CA SER A 168 9.69 23.22 2.67
C SER A 168 8.43 23.98 2.24
N GLN A 169 8.57 25.22 1.77
CA GLN A 169 7.48 25.97 1.12
C GLN A 169 7.54 25.83 -0.40
N SER A 170 7.60 24.59 -0.91
CA SER A 170 7.62 24.27 -2.33
C SER A 170 6.30 23.65 -2.80
N LEU A 171 6.08 23.63 -4.12
CA LEU A 171 4.98 22.87 -4.74
C LEU A 171 5.02 21.39 -4.39
N ARG A 172 6.23 20.86 -4.20
CA ARG A 172 6.52 19.43 -3.98
C ARG A 172 6.47 19.01 -2.52
N SER A 173 6.26 19.96 -1.61
CA SER A 173 6.15 19.67 -0.17
C SER A 173 5.03 18.69 0.13
N ILE A 174 3.85 18.90 -0.49
CA ILE A 174 2.74 17.97 -0.29
C ILE A 174 3.01 16.59 -0.88
N LEU A 175 3.72 16.49 -2.00
CA LEU A 175 4.08 15.19 -2.57
C LEU A 175 5.06 14.43 -1.65
N SER A 176 5.96 15.16 -0.99
CA SER A 176 6.85 14.61 0.03
C SER A 176 6.06 14.12 1.25
N ALA A 177 5.12 14.93 1.73
CA ALA A 177 4.21 14.54 2.81
C ALA A 177 3.35 13.33 2.44
N LEU A 178 2.80 13.28 1.23
CA LEU A 178 2.00 12.14 0.74
C LEU A 178 2.85 10.87 0.60
N THR A 179 4.13 10.99 0.24
CA THR A 179 5.05 9.86 0.16
C THR A 179 5.37 9.32 1.56
N LEU A 180 5.60 10.18 2.54
CA LEU A 180 5.75 9.79 3.95
C LEU A 180 4.47 9.16 4.50
N LEU A 181 3.31 9.75 4.22
CA LEU A 181 2.00 9.20 4.60
C LEU A 181 1.81 7.80 4.02
N PHE A 182 2.05 7.62 2.72
CA PHE A 182 1.98 6.30 2.08
C PHE A 182 2.96 5.30 2.72
N TYR A 183 4.18 5.74 3.03
CA TYR A 183 5.17 4.91 3.70
C TYR A 183 4.71 4.45 5.09
N HIS A 184 4.25 5.37 5.93
CA HIS A 184 3.83 5.08 7.31
C HIS A 184 2.50 4.33 7.38
N THR A 185 1.59 4.52 6.44
CA THR A 185 0.22 3.97 6.51
C THR A 185 -0.02 2.72 5.65
N TYR A 186 0.83 2.46 4.65
CA TYR A 186 0.71 1.30 3.76
C TYR A 186 2.00 0.49 3.67
N VAL A 187 3.12 1.10 3.30
CA VAL A 187 4.37 0.35 3.07
C VAL A 187 4.84 -0.37 4.33
N SER A 188 4.85 0.34 5.47
CA SER A 188 5.26 -0.23 6.76
C SER A 188 4.32 -1.34 7.22
N LEU A 189 3.05 -1.29 6.81
CA LEU A 189 2.08 -2.34 7.08
C LEU A 189 2.28 -3.55 6.18
N ILE A 190 2.41 -3.36 4.87
CA ILE A 190 2.42 -4.45 3.87
C ILE A 190 3.79 -5.13 3.78
N LEU A 191 4.88 -4.35 3.86
CA LEU A 191 6.25 -4.84 3.68
C LEU A 191 7.07 -4.85 4.98
N GLY A 192 6.55 -4.26 6.06
CA GLY A 192 7.22 -4.14 7.35
C GLY A 192 6.60 -5.01 8.43
N THR A 193 6.87 -4.66 9.70
CA THR A 193 6.36 -5.36 10.89
C THR A 193 4.93 -4.98 11.27
N GLY A 194 4.25 -4.15 10.46
CA GLY A 194 2.94 -3.59 10.82
C GLY A 194 3.00 -2.31 11.65
N GLU A 195 4.19 -1.83 12.01
CA GLU A 195 4.38 -0.67 12.89
C GLU A 195 4.85 0.55 12.10
N GLY A 196 3.90 1.37 11.65
CA GLY A 196 4.18 2.68 11.08
C GLY A 196 4.25 3.79 12.14
N ASN A 197 4.96 4.89 11.85
CA ASN A 197 4.98 6.07 12.70
C ASN A 197 3.69 6.89 12.53
N LEU A 198 2.62 6.50 13.23
CA LEU A 198 1.32 7.16 13.12
C LEU A 198 1.32 8.58 13.72
N VAL A 199 2.19 8.86 14.70
CA VAL A 199 2.35 10.20 15.26
C VAL A 199 2.88 11.16 14.21
N GLU A 200 3.91 10.74 13.48
CA GLU A 200 4.43 11.51 12.35
C GLU A 200 3.41 11.63 11.21
N ALA A 201 2.68 10.55 10.89
CA ALA A 201 1.63 10.59 9.87
C ALA A 201 0.53 11.63 10.21
N GLU A 202 0.13 11.74 11.47
CA GLU A 202 -0.83 12.77 11.92
C GLU A 202 -0.25 14.18 11.81
N ALA A 203 0.98 14.39 12.28
CA ALA A 203 1.65 15.69 12.22
C ALA A 203 1.85 16.17 10.77
N LEU A 204 2.14 15.27 9.84
CA LEU A 204 2.24 15.57 8.41
C LEU A 204 0.90 16.00 7.79
N LEU A 205 -0.21 15.46 8.29
CA LEU A 205 -1.54 15.69 7.73
C LEU A 205 -2.23 16.93 8.33
N GLU A 206 -1.94 17.26 9.59
CA GLU A 206 -2.59 18.34 10.36
C GLU A 206 -2.65 19.69 9.61
N PRO A 207 -1.56 20.22 9.00
CA PRO A 207 -1.62 21.48 8.27
C PRO A 207 -2.62 21.46 7.11
N TYR A 208 -2.77 20.29 6.46
CA TYR A 208 -3.68 20.11 5.33
C TYR A 208 -5.13 19.88 5.76
N GLN A 209 -5.37 19.37 6.98
CA GLN A 209 -6.73 19.27 7.54
C GLN A 209 -7.33 20.65 7.77
N HIS A 210 -6.54 21.61 8.27
CA HIS A 210 -7.00 22.98 8.44
C HIS A 210 -7.22 23.68 7.10
N LYS A 211 -6.31 23.47 6.15
CA LYS A 211 -6.35 24.16 4.85
C LYS A 211 -7.39 23.58 3.88
N TYR A 212 -7.61 22.26 3.93
CA TYR A 212 -8.47 21.51 3.01
C TYR A 212 -9.38 20.53 3.76
N PRO A 213 -10.27 21.01 4.66
CA PRO A 213 -11.03 20.16 5.57
C PRO A 213 -11.96 19.15 4.86
N LYS A 214 -12.38 19.45 3.63
CA LYS A 214 -13.23 18.57 2.81
C LYS A 214 -12.47 17.90 1.66
N GLY A 215 -11.16 18.09 1.57
CA GLY A 215 -10.33 17.50 0.53
C GLY A 215 -10.34 15.99 0.63
N SER A 216 -10.71 15.30 -0.45
CA SER A 216 -10.87 13.83 -0.46
C SER A 216 -9.57 13.10 -0.08
N ILE A 217 -8.41 13.56 -0.56
CA ILE A 217 -7.10 13.01 -0.16
C ILE A 217 -6.90 13.14 1.37
N ILE A 218 -7.29 14.28 1.93
CA ILE A 218 -7.10 14.57 3.36
C ILE A 218 -8.06 13.76 4.22
N LEU A 219 -9.33 13.66 3.81
CA LEU A 219 -10.33 12.81 4.44
C LEU A 219 -9.92 11.34 4.40
N PHE A 220 -9.41 10.87 3.25
CA PHE A 220 -8.92 9.50 3.08
C PHE A 220 -7.79 9.16 4.05
N TYR A 221 -6.74 9.98 4.13
CA TYR A 221 -5.64 9.72 5.07
C TYR A 221 -6.06 9.89 6.53
N THR A 222 -6.98 10.81 6.83
CA THR A 222 -7.56 10.95 8.17
C THR A 222 -8.29 9.67 8.60
N ALA A 223 -9.09 9.10 7.70
CA ALA A 223 -9.78 7.83 7.91
C ALA A 223 -8.78 6.66 8.07
N ARG A 224 -7.76 6.61 7.21
CA ARG A 224 -6.73 5.56 7.24
C ARG A 224 -5.95 5.53 8.54
N ILE A 225 -5.54 6.69 9.05
CA ILE A 225 -4.88 6.80 10.34
C ILE A 225 -5.81 6.32 11.46
N ALA A 226 -7.10 6.68 11.42
CA ALA A 226 -8.08 6.20 12.38
C ALA A 226 -8.23 4.67 12.34
N THR A 227 -8.26 4.05 11.16
CA THR A 227 -8.26 2.59 10.98
C THR A 227 -7.05 1.95 11.65
N LEU A 228 -5.84 2.48 11.38
CA LEU A 228 -4.59 1.95 11.93
C LEU A 228 -4.47 2.11 13.45
N ARG A 229 -5.22 3.06 14.04
CA ARG A 229 -5.37 3.21 15.50
C ARG A 229 -6.47 2.35 16.11
N GLY A 230 -7.20 1.56 15.31
CA GLY A 230 -8.33 0.76 15.77
C GLY A 230 -9.63 1.55 16.00
N ASN A 231 -9.69 2.82 15.58
CA ASN A 231 -10.89 3.64 15.69
C ASN A 231 -11.76 3.49 14.43
N PHE A 232 -12.42 2.34 14.35
CA PHE A 232 -13.17 1.90 13.18
C PHE A 232 -14.41 2.76 12.90
N GLU A 233 -15.10 3.24 13.92
CA GLU A 233 -16.28 4.10 13.80
C GLU A 233 -15.91 5.45 13.19
N LYS A 234 -14.84 6.09 13.69
CA LYS A 234 -14.32 7.33 13.10
C LYS A 234 -13.83 7.11 11.68
N ALA A 235 -13.13 5.99 11.42
CA ALA A 235 -12.64 5.66 10.10
C ALA A 235 -13.79 5.56 9.07
N ARG A 236 -14.84 4.79 9.40
CA ARG A 236 -16.04 4.65 8.55
C ARG A 236 -16.66 5.99 8.20
N ALA A 237 -16.97 6.81 9.21
CA ALA A 237 -17.56 8.12 9.00
C ALA A 237 -16.72 9.00 8.06
N ARG A 238 -15.38 8.95 8.18
CA ARG A 238 -14.47 9.76 7.35
C ARG A 238 -14.30 9.21 5.93
N TYR A 239 -14.33 7.89 5.73
CA TYR A 239 -14.36 7.32 4.38
C TYR A 239 -15.67 7.62 3.66
N GLU A 240 -16.81 7.54 4.35
CA GLU A 240 -18.11 7.92 3.79
C GLU A 240 -18.16 9.42 3.46
N GLU A 241 -17.63 10.27 4.33
CA GLU A 241 -17.47 11.70 4.06
C GLU A 241 -16.59 11.92 2.82
N CYS A 242 -15.46 11.22 2.71
CA CYS A 242 -14.58 11.26 1.53
C CYS A 242 -15.33 10.92 0.24
N ILE A 243 -16.12 9.83 0.24
CA ILE A 243 -16.94 9.43 -0.91
C ILE A 243 -17.96 10.52 -1.25
N SER A 244 -18.64 11.09 -0.25
CA SER A 244 -19.65 12.13 -0.45
C SER A 244 -19.07 13.48 -0.93
N SER A 245 -17.79 13.73 -0.64
CA SER A 245 -17.13 15.02 -0.90
C SER A 245 -16.88 15.32 -2.39
N GLN A 246 -16.96 14.30 -3.27
CA GLN A 246 -16.65 14.42 -4.68
C GLN A 246 -17.26 13.27 -5.50
N GLN A 247 -17.52 13.49 -6.80
CA GLN A 247 -18.05 12.46 -7.70
C GLN A 247 -17.26 12.25 -8.99
N GLU A 248 -16.23 13.05 -9.24
CA GLU A 248 -15.46 13.06 -10.49
C GLU A 248 -14.37 11.98 -10.49
N TRP A 249 -13.63 11.83 -9.39
CA TRP A 249 -12.50 10.90 -9.29
C TRP A 249 -12.93 9.58 -8.65
N LYS A 250 -13.52 8.69 -9.45
CA LYS A 250 -14.07 7.39 -9.00
C LYS A 250 -13.04 6.45 -8.37
N GLN A 251 -11.77 6.55 -8.76
CA GLN A 251 -10.71 5.73 -8.16
C GLN A 251 -10.51 6.03 -6.67
N ILE A 252 -10.75 7.27 -6.20
CA ILE A 252 -10.76 7.57 -4.77
C ILE A 252 -11.92 6.85 -4.07
N HIS A 253 -13.09 6.73 -4.71
CA HIS A 253 -14.20 5.93 -4.17
C HIS A 253 -13.80 4.47 -4.04
N HIS A 254 -13.12 3.90 -5.04
CA HIS A 254 -12.65 2.51 -4.99
C HIS A 254 -11.64 2.29 -3.86
N LEU A 255 -10.74 3.24 -3.61
CA LEU A 255 -9.87 3.19 -2.43
C LEU A 255 -10.67 3.22 -1.13
N CYS A 256 -11.69 4.06 -1.02
CA CYS A 256 -12.56 4.11 0.16
C CYS A 256 -13.37 2.82 0.33
N TYR A 257 -13.89 2.22 -0.76
CA TYR A 257 -14.62 0.96 -0.71
C TYR A 257 -13.73 -0.18 -0.21
N TRP A 258 -12.48 -0.23 -0.64
CA TRP A 258 -11.50 -1.20 -0.13
C TRP A 258 -11.29 -1.05 1.37
N GLU A 259 -11.09 0.16 1.85
CA GLU A 259 -10.85 0.41 3.27
C GLU A 259 -12.11 0.18 4.12
N LEU A 260 -13.30 0.55 3.62
CA LEU A 260 -14.58 0.29 4.28
C LEU A 260 -14.90 -1.20 4.36
N MET A 261 -14.66 -1.96 3.28
CA MET A 261 -14.80 -3.41 3.26
C MET A 261 -13.97 -4.05 4.39
N TRP A 262 -12.70 -3.66 4.54
CA TRP A 262 -11.85 -4.16 5.61
C TRP A 262 -12.27 -3.67 6.99
N THR A 263 -12.63 -2.39 7.12
CA THR A 263 -13.07 -1.82 8.40
C THR A 263 -14.30 -2.54 8.94
N HIS A 264 -15.29 -2.82 8.09
CA HIS A 264 -16.44 -3.65 8.45
C HIS A 264 -16.04 -5.10 8.76
N SER A 265 -15.10 -5.67 7.99
CA SER A 265 -14.60 -7.04 8.23
C SER A 265 -13.89 -7.18 9.59
N TYR A 266 -13.15 -6.16 10.05
CA TYR A 266 -12.53 -6.15 11.39
C TYR A 266 -13.57 -6.17 12.51
N GLN A 267 -14.76 -5.60 12.26
CA GLN A 267 -15.89 -5.61 13.19
C GLN A 267 -16.85 -6.79 12.94
N GLN A 268 -16.53 -7.69 12.01
CA GLN A 268 -17.38 -8.81 11.58
C GLN A 268 -18.77 -8.39 11.08
N GLU A 269 -18.88 -7.17 10.56
CA GLU A 269 -20.10 -6.63 9.94
C GLU A 269 -20.20 -7.10 8.48
N TRP A 270 -20.32 -8.42 8.28
CA TRP A 270 -20.12 -9.09 6.99
C TRP A 270 -21.04 -8.60 5.87
N GLN A 271 -22.30 -8.25 6.17
CA GLN A 271 -23.23 -7.69 5.17
C GLN A 271 -22.75 -6.35 4.59
N GLN A 272 -22.20 -5.47 5.43
CA GLN A 272 -21.67 -4.18 4.97
C GLN A 272 -20.32 -4.37 4.26
N ALA A 273 -19.48 -5.29 4.75
CA ALA A 273 -18.25 -5.66 4.05
C ALA A 273 -18.55 -6.18 2.64
N TYR A 274 -19.57 -7.04 2.50
CA TYR A 274 -20.04 -7.57 1.23
C TYR A 274 -20.48 -6.46 0.27
N ARG A 275 -21.24 -5.47 0.76
CA ARG A 275 -21.69 -4.33 -0.07
C ARG A 275 -20.51 -3.64 -0.76
N TYR A 276 -19.44 -3.34 -0.04
CA TYR A 276 -18.27 -2.69 -0.62
C TYR A 276 -17.43 -3.63 -1.49
N ALA A 277 -17.31 -4.91 -1.13
CA ALA A 277 -16.69 -5.93 -1.97
C ALA A 277 -17.41 -6.07 -3.33
N ASP A 278 -18.74 -6.04 -3.32
CA ASP A 278 -19.55 -6.10 -4.53
C ASP A 278 -19.39 -4.84 -5.41
N LEU A 279 -19.36 -3.64 -4.81
CA LEU A 279 -19.06 -2.40 -5.54
C LEU A 279 -17.68 -2.46 -6.21
N LEU A 280 -16.64 -2.94 -5.52
CA LEU A 280 -15.32 -3.14 -6.11
C LEU A 280 -15.34 -4.14 -7.27
N CYS A 281 -16.03 -5.27 -7.09
CA CYS A 281 -16.24 -6.28 -8.14
C CYS A 281 -16.95 -5.71 -9.37
N LYS A 282 -17.93 -4.83 -9.21
CA LYS A 282 -18.69 -4.24 -10.32
C LYS A 282 -17.90 -3.12 -11.01
N GLU A 283 -17.29 -2.23 -10.24
CA GLU A 283 -16.78 -0.97 -10.78
C GLU A 283 -15.27 -0.97 -11.09
N SER A 284 -14.44 -1.60 -10.25
CA SER A 284 -12.98 -1.49 -10.37
C SER A 284 -12.40 -2.55 -11.30
N ARG A 285 -11.47 -2.16 -12.18
CA ARG A 285 -10.74 -3.06 -13.08
C ARG A 285 -9.33 -3.43 -12.60
N TRP A 286 -8.92 -2.92 -11.43
CA TRP A 286 -7.53 -2.99 -10.98
C TRP A 286 -7.07 -4.41 -10.62
N SER A 287 -7.78 -5.13 -9.75
CA SER A 287 -7.43 -6.52 -9.40
C SER A 287 -8.68 -7.38 -9.24
N LYS A 288 -9.30 -7.70 -10.40
CA LYS A 288 -10.58 -8.42 -10.44
C LYS A 288 -10.53 -9.77 -9.72
N ALA A 289 -9.43 -10.51 -9.84
CA ALA A 289 -9.26 -11.78 -9.14
C ALA A 289 -9.32 -11.63 -7.62
N ILE A 290 -8.67 -10.59 -7.06
CA ILE A 290 -8.72 -10.31 -5.62
C ILE A 290 -10.12 -9.90 -5.18
N TYR A 291 -10.76 -8.98 -5.91
CA TYR A 291 -12.09 -8.52 -5.51
C TYR A 291 -13.11 -9.66 -5.51
N VAL A 292 -13.10 -10.53 -6.53
CA VAL A 292 -14.01 -11.69 -6.59
C VAL A 292 -13.70 -12.70 -5.49
N TYR A 293 -12.42 -12.99 -5.25
CA TYR A 293 -12.03 -13.87 -4.14
C TYR A 293 -12.48 -13.32 -2.78
N GLN A 294 -12.24 -12.04 -2.51
CA GLN A 294 -12.64 -11.41 -1.25
C GLN A 294 -14.14 -11.35 -1.09
N LYS A 295 -14.89 -11.05 -2.16
CA LYS A 295 -16.34 -11.12 -2.16
C LYS A 295 -16.81 -12.52 -1.75
N ALA A 296 -16.29 -13.58 -2.39
CA ALA A 296 -16.63 -14.96 -2.05
C ALA A 296 -16.24 -15.31 -0.60
N ALA A 297 -15.05 -14.89 -0.16
CA ALA A 297 -14.54 -15.12 1.18
C ALA A 297 -15.41 -14.43 2.26
N ILE A 298 -15.85 -13.20 2.03
CA ILE A 298 -16.73 -12.45 2.94
C ILE A 298 -18.12 -13.09 3.00
N ILE A 299 -18.70 -13.47 1.85
CA ILE A 299 -20.00 -14.15 1.81
C ILE A 299 -19.94 -15.48 2.56
N SER A 300 -18.81 -16.18 2.49
CA SER A 300 -18.59 -17.45 3.22
C SER A 300 -18.60 -17.30 4.75
N MET A 301 -18.50 -16.07 5.28
CA MET A 301 -18.61 -15.78 6.71
C MET A 301 -20.02 -15.39 7.16
N MET A 302 -20.96 -15.25 6.21
CA MET A 302 -22.33 -14.80 6.49
C MET A 302 -23.24 -15.98 6.88
N SER A 303 -24.37 -15.67 7.53
CA SER A 303 -25.42 -16.66 7.77
C SER A 303 -26.04 -17.15 6.46
N GLU A 304 -26.55 -18.39 6.42
CA GLU A 304 -27.21 -18.92 5.21
C GLU A 304 -28.38 -18.04 4.74
N GLU A 305 -29.11 -17.43 5.67
CA GLU A 305 -30.20 -16.52 5.36
C GLU A 305 -29.70 -15.27 4.62
N ASP A 306 -28.60 -14.69 5.08
CA ASP A 306 -28.04 -13.50 4.46
C ASP A 306 -27.36 -13.80 3.14
N VAL A 307 -26.71 -14.96 3.00
CA VAL A 307 -26.19 -15.44 1.71
C VAL A 307 -27.33 -15.52 0.68
N LYS A 308 -28.48 -16.10 1.03
CA LYS A 308 -29.65 -16.16 0.13
C LYS A 308 -30.12 -14.78 -0.31
N LYS A 309 -30.08 -13.77 0.57
CA LYS A 309 -30.44 -12.38 0.21
C LYS A 309 -29.50 -11.75 -0.80
N THR A 310 -28.24 -12.20 -0.88
CA THR A 310 -27.28 -11.67 -1.87
C THR A 310 -27.59 -12.13 -3.30
N GLY A 311 -28.19 -13.32 -3.46
CA GLY A 311 -28.40 -13.96 -4.76
C GLY A 311 -27.12 -14.49 -5.42
N GLU A 312 -26.00 -14.51 -4.69
CA GLU A 312 -24.70 -14.94 -5.19
C GLU A 312 -24.49 -16.45 -5.02
N ASP A 313 -23.72 -17.05 -5.95
CA ASP A 313 -23.23 -18.42 -5.82
C ASP A 313 -21.75 -18.40 -5.42
N ILE A 314 -21.48 -18.75 -4.15
CA ILE A 314 -20.12 -18.76 -3.57
C ILE A 314 -19.18 -19.67 -4.37
N VAL A 315 -19.67 -20.84 -4.80
CA VAL A 315 -18.87 -21.82 -5.53
C VAL A 315 -18.46 -21.26 -6.89
N GLU A 316 -19.41 -20.66 -7.61
CA GLU A 316 -19.14 -20.05 -8.91
C GLU A 316 -18.22 -18.83 -8.79
N LEU A 317 -18.36 -18.02 -7.74
CA LEU A 317 -17.44 -16.91 -7.48
C LEU A 317 -15.98 -17.40 -7.33
N PHE A 318 -15.74 -18.43 -6.52
CA PHE A 318 -14.39 -18.99 -6.39
C PHE A 318 -13.88 -19.61 -7.71
N ARG A 319 -14.74 -20.29 -8.48
CA ARG A 319 -14.37 -20.87 -9.78
C ARG A 319 -13.91 -19.83 -10.80
N GLN A 320 -14.45 -18.61 -10.74
CA GLN A 320 -14.07 -17.52 -11.66
C GLN A 320 -12.67 -16.94 -11.40
N VAL A 321 -12.12 -17.06 -10.19
CA VAL A 321 -10.90 -16.35 -9.75
C VAL A 321 -9.69 -16.63 -10.66
N GLU A 322 -9.50 -17.87 -11.12
CA GLU A 322 -8.37 -18.22 -11.99
C GLU A 322 -8.41 -17.51 -13.35
N GLY A 323 -9.60 -17.33 -13.92
CA GLY A 323 -9.80 -16.66 -15.20
C GLY A 323 -9.62 -15.14 -15.15
N LEU A 324 -9.64 -14.55 -13.94
CA LEU A 324 -9.55 -13.10 -13.72
C LEU A 324 -8.14 -12.61 -13.36
N LYS A 325 -7.18 -13.54 -13.25
CA LYS A 325 -5.81 -13.25 -12.83
C LYS A 325 -5.07 -12.42 -13.88
N GLN A 326 -4.45 -11.33 -13.44
CA GLN A 326 -3.64 -10.45 -14.27
C GLN A 326 -2.14 -10.79 -14.16
N ARG A 327 -1.34 -10.27 -15.09
CA ARG A 327 0.11 -10.36 -15.03
C ARG A 327 0.71 -8.97 -15.11
N LEU A 328 1.68 -8.68 -14.24
CA LEU A 328 2.50 -7.48 -14.31
C LEU A 328 3.92 -7.91 -14.69
N ALA A 329 4.44 -7.39 -15.80
CA ALA A 329 5.75 -7.77 -16.36
C ALA A 329 5.91 -9.31 -16.52
N GLY A 330 4.89 -9.97 -17.08
CA GLY A 330 4.87 -11.42 -17.30
C GLY A 330 4.74 -12.28 -16.03
N LYS A 331 4.72 -11.68 -14.84
CA LYS A 331 4.55 -12.38 -13.56
C LYS A 331 3.17 -12.08 -12.98
N SER A 332 2.46 -13.11 -12.51
CA SER A 332 1.23 -12.87 -11.76
C SER A 332 1.52 -12.23 -10.40
N ILE A 333 0.62 -11.35 -9.98
CA ILE A 333 0.67 -10.66 -8.69
C ILE A 333 0.65 -11.71 -7.56
N PRO A 334 1.54 -11.63 -6.55
CA PRO A 334 1.62 -12.65 -5.51
C PRO A 334 0.30 -12.94 -4.79
N THR A 335 -0.47 -11.91 -4.45
CA THR A 335 -1.77 -12.04 -3.79
C THR A 335 -2.80 -12.72 -4.70
N GLU A 336 -2.80 -12.44 -6.00
CA GLU A 336 -3.68 -13.15 -6.95
C GLU A 336 -3.27 -14.62 -7.11
N LYS A 337 -1.97 -14.95 -7.07
CA LYS A 337 -1.53 -16.35 -7.06
C LYS A 337 -2.02 -17.09 -5.81
N PHE A 338 -2.02 -16.42 -4.66
CA PHE A 338 -2.58 -16.96 -3.43
C PHE A 338 -4.08 -17.24 -3.59
N ALA A 339 -4.86 -16.24 -4.00
CA ALA A 339 -6.30 -16.37 -4.24
C ALA A 339 -6.63 -17.51 -5.22
N VAL A 340 -5.91 -17.59 -6.35
CA VAL A 340 -6.08 -18.68 -7.32
C VAL A 340 -5.74 -20.04 -6.71
N ARG A 341 -4.67 -20.15 -5.91
CA ARG A 341 -4.29 -21.41 -5.27
C ARG A 341 -5.40 -21.89 -4.35
N LYS A 342 -5.92 -21.04 -3.47
CA LYS A 342 -7.00 -21.38 -2.54
C LYS A 342 -8.30 -21.74 -3.29
N SER A 343 -8.61 -20.99 -4.36
CA SER A 343 -9.80 -21.25 -5.18
C SER A 343 -9.80 -22.59 -5.92
N ARG A 344 -8.65 -23.26 -6.07
CA ARG A 344 -8.57 -24.60 -6.70
C ARG A 344 -9.43 -25.63 -5.99
N ARG A 345 -9.66 -25.47 -4.68
CA ARG A 345 -10.53 -26.34 -3.88
C ARG A 345 -11.97 -26.39 -4.43
N TYR A 346 -12.41 -25.33 -5.11
CA TYR A 346 -13.74 -25.21 -5.70
C TYR A 346 -13.88 -25.78 -7.12
N LYS A 347 -12.81 -26.36 -7.70
CA LYS A 347 -12.88 -26.99 -9.04
C LYS A 347 -13.63 -28.32 -9.04
N ALA A 348 -13.69 -29.02 -7.91
CA ALA A 348 -14.45 -30.26 -7.80
C ALA A 348 -15.95 -30.00 -7.95
N ALA A 349 -16.70 -31.02 -8.40
CA ALA A 349 -18.15 -30.93 -8.55
C ALA A 349 -18.85 -30.68 -7.20
N SER A 350 -18.39 -31.34 -6.15
CA SER A 350 -18.78 -31.09 -4.75
C SER A 350 -17.53 -30.67 -3.97
N PRO A 351 -17.26 -29.36 -3.84
CA PRO A 351 -16.05 -28.88 -3.20
C PRO A 351 -16.18 -28.90 -1.67
N VAL A 352 -15.07 -29.19 -0.98
CA VAL A 352 -14.95 -28.94 0.45
C VAL A 352 -14.73 -27.43 0.63
N PRO A 353 -15.56 -26.70 1.40
CA PRO A 353 -15.38 -25.27 1.60
C PRO A 353 -14.03 -24.92 2.26
N LEU A 354 -13.55 -23.69 2.03
CA LEU A 354 -12.45 -23.13 2.80
C LEU A 354 -12.91 -22.80 4.23
N VAL A 355 -12.07 -23.09 5.22
CA VAL A 355 -12.33 -22.66 6.61
C VAL A 355 -11.99 -21.17 6.77
N ILE A 356 -12.92 -20.38 7.30
CA ILE A 356 -12.77 -18.94 7.62
C ILE A 356 -11.97 -18.09 6.59
N PRO A 357 -12.29 -18.15 5.28
CA PRO A 357 -11.45 -17.59 4.21
C PRO A 357 -11.27 -16.07 4.30
N ALA A 358 -12.21 -15.33 4.89
CA ALA A 358 -12.05 -13.89 5.10
C ALA A 358 -10.96 -13.57 6.13
N LEU A 359 -10.85 -14.37 7.20
CA LEU A 359 -9.83 -14.18 8.24
C LEU A 359 -8.44 -14.59 7.74
N GLU A 360 -8.36 -15.62 6.92
CA GLU A 360 -7.13 -15.96 6.22
C GLU A 360 -6.64 -14.80 5.34
N MET A 361 -7.54 -14.19 4.55
CA MET A 361 -7.19 -13.00 3.77
C MET A 361 -6.84 -11.80 4.65
N MET A 362 -7.51 -11.64 5.79
CA MET A 362 -7.18 -10.61 6.75
C MET A 362 -5.73 -10.73 7.21
N TYR A 363 -5.24 -11.95 7.47
CA TYR A 363 -3.84 -12.19 7.76
C TYR A 363 -2.92 -11.84 6.58
N VAL A 364 -3.25 -12.26 5.36
CA VAL A 364 -2.45 -11.95 4.14
C VAL A 364 -2.28 -10.44 3.92
N TRP A 365 -3.25 -9.63 4.37
CA TRP A 365 -3.20 -8.16 4.31
C TRP A 365 -2.72 -7.48 5.60
N ASN A 366 -2.12 -8.24 6.53
CA ASN A 366 -1.66 -7.79 7.85
C ASN A 366 -2.75 -7.14 8.72
N GLY A 367 -4.01 -7.47 8.49
CA GLY A 367 -5.17 -6.95 9.21
C GLY A 367 -5.20 -7.31 10.70
N PHE A 368 -4.54 -8.41 11.11
CA PHE A 368 -4.43 -8.76 12.53
C PHE A 368 -3.66 -7.71 13.35
N THR A 369 -2.69 -7.03 12.73
CA THR A 369 -1.96 -5.92 13.39
C THR A 369 -2.85 -4.70 13.65
N ILE A 370 -3.91 -4.55 12.86
CA ILE A 370 -4.91 -3.48 12.95
C ILE A 370 -5.98 -3.85 13.99
N VAL A 371 -6.63 -5.01 13.82
CA VAL A 371 -7.66 -5.46 14.76
C VAL A 371 -7.11 -5.65 16.17
N GLY A 372 -5.85 -6.06 16.29
CA GLY A 372 -5.12 -6.20 17.55
C GLY A 372 -4.95 -4.90 18.35
N LYS A 373 -5.28 -3.73 17.77
CA LYS A 373 -5.37 -2.45 18.53
C LYS A 373 -6.65 -2.33 19.35
N ARG A 374 -7.62 -3.22 19.14
CA ARG A 374 -8.93 -3.22 19.80
C ARG A 374 -9.24 -4.60 20.38
N ALA A 375 -9.24 -4.71 21.70
CA ALA A 375 -9.37 -5.99 22.39
C ALA A 375 -10.73 -6.66 22.15
N ASP A 376 -11.82 -5.89 22.14
CA ASP A 376 -13.18 -6.34 21.84
C ASP A 376 -13.29 -7.00 20.45
N ALA A 377 -12.77 -6.35 19.40
CA ALA A 377 -12.78 -6.89 18.05
C ALA A 377 -11.87 -8.13 17.92
N THR A 378 -10.72 -8.13 18.59
CA THR A 378 -9.81 -9.28 18.61
C THR A 378 -10.41 -10.48 19.34
N GLU A 379 -11.10 -10.27 20.46
CA GLU A 379 -11.81 -11.34 21.18
C GLU A 379 -12.95 -11.90 20.33
N ALA A 380 -13.71 -11.04 19.64
CA ALA A 380 -14.77 -11.48 18.74
C ALA A 380 -14.20 -12.37 17.62
N LEU A 381 -13.03 -12.02 17.05
CA LEU A 381 -12.38 -12.88 16.06
C LEU A 381 -11.93 -14.22 16.66
N LEU A 382 -11.40 -14.21 17.88
CA LEU A 382 -11.01 -15.42 18.59
C LEU A 382 -12.20 -16.38 18.73
N VAL A 383 -13.36 -15.88 19.17
CA VAL A 383 -14.60 -16.68 19.29
C VAL A 383 -14.99 -17.30 17.95
N THR A 384 -14.95 -16.54 16.86
CA THR A 384 -15.24 -17.05 15.51
C THR A 384 -14.25 -18.14 15.07
N ILE A 385 -12.98 -18.00 15.41
CA ILE A 385 -11.92 -18.98 15.10
C ILE A 385 -12.12 -20.27 15.93
N GLU A 386 -12.46 -20.15 17.21
CA GLU A 386 -12.74 -21.28 18.08
C GLU A 386 -13.98 -22.07 17.64
N ALA A 387 -15.05 -21.37 17.25
CA ALA A 387 -16.22 -22.01 16.66
C ALA A 387 -15.89 -22.75 15.35
N ALA A 388 -15.02 -22.17 14.51
CA ALA A 388 -14.54 -22.84 13.30
C ALA A 388 -13.68 -24.06 13.60
N GLU A 389 -12.86 -24.01 14.66
CA GLU A 389 -12.05 -25.14 15.15
C GLU A 389 -12.92 -26.35 15.51
N GLU A 390 -14.00 -26.12 16.27
CA GLU A 390 -14.94 -27.16 16.70
C GLU A 390 -15.71 -27.79 15.54
N GLN A 391 -15.94 -27.03 14.47
CA GLN A 391 -16.69 -27.45 13.29
C GLN A 391 -15.82 -28.12 12.21
N LEU A 392 -14.52 -28.30 12.44
CA LEU A 392 -13.64 -28.97 11.49
C LEU A 392 -14.01 -30.44 11.32
N HIS A 393 -14.48 -30.79 10.13
CA HIS A 393 -14.79 -32.17 9.78
C HIS A 393 -13.57 -32.90 9.16
N PRO A 394 -13.47 -34.23 9.32
CA PRO A 394 -12.46 -35.03 8.64
C PRO A 394 -12.56 -34.88 7.12
N SER A 395 -11.46 -34.47 6.48
CA SER A 395 -11.32 -34.37 5.04
C SER A 395 -9.84 -34.47 4.67
N GLU A 396 -9.52 -34.53 3.37
CA GLU A 396 -8.12 -34.47 2.92
C GLU A 396 -7.44 -33.12 3.24
N PHE A 397 -8.22 -32.07 3.49
CA PHE A 397 -7.75 -30.72 3.83
C PHE A 397 -7.67 -30.48 5.34
N HIS A 398 -8.18 -31.41 6.17
CA HIS A 398 -8.26 -31.24 7.62
C HIS A 398 -6.92 -30.87 8.29
N PRO A 399 -5.77 -31.47 7.94
CA PRO A 399 -4.48 -31.07 8.52
C PRO A 399 -4.14 -29.60 8.25
N ASP A 400 -4.33 -29.15 7.01
CA ASP A 400 -4.07 -27.78 6.57
C ASP A 400 -5.04 -26.79 7.22
N ASP A 401 -6.33 -27.11 7.25
CA ASP A 401 -7.39 -26.27 7.84
C ASP A 401 -7.22 -26.15 9.37
N SER A 402 -6.84 -27.25 10.05
CA SER A 402 -6.50 -27.23 11.47
C SER A 402 -5.30 -26.34 11.76
N CYS A 403 -4.24 -26.43 10.93
CA CYS A 403 -3.07 -25.57 11.07
C CYS A 403 -3.40 -24.09 10.84
N LEU A 404 -4.23 -23.77 9.86
CA LEU A 404 -4.69 -22.40 9.61
C LEU A 404 -5.45 -21.84 10.82
N VAL A 405 -6.42 -22.59 11.34
CA VAL A 405 -7.21 -22.19 12.51
C VAL A 405 -6.30 -21.97 13.72
N GLN A 406 -5.36 -22.87 14.01
CA GLN A 406 -4.38 -22.68 15.09
C GLN A 406 -3.50 -21.44 14.89
N MET A 407 -3.00 -21.21 13.68
CA MET A 407 -2.17 -20.03 13.39
C MET A 407 -2.96 -18.73 13.65
N LEU A 408 -4.20 -18.63 13.14
CA LEU A 408 -5.05 -17.45 13.35
C LEU A 408 -5.48 -17.28 14.81
N LYS A 409 -5.74 -18.39 15.52
CA LYS A 409 -6.01 -18.39 16.97
C LYS A 409 -4.83 -17.84 17.76
N GLY A 410 -3.63 -18.32 17.45
CA GLY A 410 -2.37 -17.85 18.04
C GLY A 410 -2.15 -16.34 17.82
N LEU A 411 -2.50 -15.81 16.65
CA LEU A 411 -2.45 -14.38 16.37
C LEU A 411 -3.38 -13.56 17.27
N CYS A 412 -4.65 -13.96 17.41
CA CYS A 412 -5.58 -13.29 18.33
C CYS A 412 -5.05 -13.32 19.76
N LEU A 413 -4.63 -14.50 20.25
CA LEU A 413 -4.09 -14.68 21.59
C LEU A 413 -2.84 -13.80 21.81
N LYS A 414 -1.94 -13.71 20.83
CA LYS A 414 -0.76 -12.84 20.87
C LYS A 414 -1.16 -11.38 21.05
N HIS A 415 -2.11 -10.90 20.24
CA HIS A 415 -2.59 -9.51 20.31
C HIS A 415 -3.37 -9.20 21.59
N LEU A 416 -4.02 -10.20 22.19
CA LEU A 416 -4.66 -10.12 23.51
C LEU A 416 -3.67 -10.24 24.69
N GLY A 417 -2.38 -10.40 24.42
CA GLY A 417 -1.35 -10.57 25.46
C GLY A 417 -1.29 -11.96 26.10
N ARG A 418 -2.05 -12.93 25.58
CA ARG A 418 -2.07 -14.33 26.06
C ARG A 418 -0.94 -15.14 25.42
N LEU A 419 0.30 -14.69 25.65
CA LEU A 419 1.47 -15.11 24.87
C LEU A 419 1.78 -16.61 24.97
N LEU A 420 1.63 -17.23 26.15
CA LEU A 420 1.86 -18.68 26.31
C LEU A 420 0.86 -19.51 25.48
N GLN A 421 -0.41 -19.11 25.45
CA GLN A 421 -1.42 -19.80 24.65
C GLN A 421 -1.16 -19.61 23.15
N ALA A 422 -0.73 -18.41 22.76
CA ALA A 422 -0.33 -18.14 21.38
C ALA A 422 0.84 -19.02 20.93
N GLU A 423 1.89 -19.15 21.77
CA GLU A 423 3.04 -20.00 21.51
C GLU A 423 2.66 -21.48 21.37
N LEU A 424 1.71 -21.97 22.17
CA LEU A 424 1.18 -23.34 22.05
C LEU A 424 0.49 -23.56 20.71
N CYS A 425 -0.38 -22.64 20.28
CA CYS A 425 -1.03 -22.70 18.97
C CYS A 425 -0.01 -22.75 17.83
N PHE A 426 0.99 -21.88 17.85
CA PHE A 426 2.02 -21.87 16.82
C PHE A 426 2.88 -23.14 16.83
N THR A 427 3.25 -23.64 18.01
CA THR A 427 4.01 -24.90 18.15
C THR A 427 3.23 -26.08 17.60
N GLN A 428 1.90 -26.10 17.79
CA GLN A 428 1.03 -27.13 17.21
C GLN A 428 1.07 -27.14 15.69
N VAL A 429 1.08 -25.96 15.05
CA VAL A 429 1.22 -25.87 13.58
C VAL A 429 2.57 -26.44 13.14
N LEU A 430 3.67 -26.05 13.78
CA LEU A 430 5.00 -26.56 13.44
C LEU A 430 5.13 -28.06 13.66
N SER A 431 4.57 -28.60 14.74
CA SER A 431 4.54 -30.05 14.99
C SER A 431 3.75 -30.83 13.93
N SER A 432 2.90 -30.13 13.18
CA SER A 432 2.04 -30.70 12.14
C SER A 432 2.61 -30.53 10.73
N GLU A 433 3.81 -29.94 10.57
CA GLU A 433 4.44 -29.66 9.27
C GLU A 433 4.43 -30.89 8.33
N GLY A 434 4.82 -32.06 8.84
CA GLY A 434 4.85 -33.30 8.06
C GLY A 434 3.47 -33.82 7.60
N ARG A 435 2.38 -33.24 8.09
CA ARG A 435 1.00 -33.60 7.73
C ARG A 435 0.35 -32.59 6.76
N ILE A 436 0.92 -31.40 6.59
CA ILE A 436 0.40 -30.35 5.70
C ILE A 436 0.58 -30.80 4.24
N ARG A 437 -0.49 -30.73 3.44
CA ARG A 437 -0.50 -31.25 2.07
C ARG A 437 -0.47 -30.18 0.99
N TYR A 438 -1.06 -29.02 1.24
CA TYR A 438 -1.32 -27.99 0.21
C TYR A 438 -0.80 -26.61 0.63
N ASP A 439 -1.08 -26.21 1.87
CA ASP A 439 -0.87 -24.86 2.38
C ASP A 439 0.46 -24.74 3.14
N HIS A 440 1.54 -25.16 2.48
CA HIS A 440 2.90 -25.14 3.05
C HIS A 440 3.39 -23.76 3.50
N TYR A 441 2.73 -22.66 3.10
CA TYR A 441 3.06 -21.31 3.60
C TYR A 441 2.74 -21.15 5.09
N LEU A 442 1.88 -21.99 5.67
CA LEU A 442 1.52 -21.93 7.09
C LEU A 442 2.74 -22.09 7.99
N VAL A 443 3.74 -22.88 7.57
CA VAL A 443 4.97 -23.11 8.33
C VAL A 443 5.83 -21.83 8.40
N PRO A 444 6.33 -21.25 7.29
CA PRO A 444 7.12 -20.03 7.35
C PRO A 444 6.34 -18.85 7.94
N PHE A 445 5.02 -18.78 7.74
CA PHE A 445 4.19 -17.75 8.37
C PHE A 445 4.14 -17.92 9.89
N THR A 446 3.95 -19.14 10.38
CA THR A 446 3.96 -19.44 11.82
C THR A 446 5.33 -19.17 12.44
N LEU A 447 6.42 -19.54 11.76
CA LEU A 447 7.79 -19.24 12.21
C LEU A 447 8.01 -17.73 12.33
N HIS A 448 7.55 -16.95 11.35
CA HIS A 448 7.61 -15.49 11.42
C HIS A 448 6.84 -14.95 12.63
N GLU A 449 5.61 -15.43 12.87
CA GLU A 449 4.79 -14.99 13.99
C GLU A 449 5.36 -15.37 15.37
N LEU A 450 5.96 -16.55 15.50
CA LEU A 450 6.73 -16.93 16.69
C LEU A 450 7.94 -16.03 16.90
N GLY A 451 8.66 -15.71 15.82
CA GLY A 451 9.77 -14.77 15.88
C GLY A 451 9.35 -13.39 16.41
N LEU A 452 8.22 -12.88 15.92
CA LEU A 452 7.64 -11.62 16.42
C LEU A 452 7.16 -11.73 17.88
N LEU A 453 6.59 -12.87 18.28
CA LEU A 453 6.18 -13.12 19.67
C LEU A 453 7.38 -13.09 20.62
N TYR A 454 8.47 -13.80 20.30
CA TYR A 454 9.69 -13.77 21.14
C TYR A 454 10.36 -12.40 21.15
N LYS A 455 10.33 -11.67 20.02
CA LYS A 455 10.77 -10.27 19.98
C LYS A 455 9.98 -9.40 20.96
N GLN A 456 8.65 -9.57 21.03
CA GLN A 456 7.78 -8.85 21.98
C GLN A 456 8.12 -9.20 23.44
N GLN A 457 8.57 -10.42 23.71
CA GLN A 457 9.03 -10.84 25.04
C GLN A 457 10.46 -10.37 25.37
N GLY A 458 11.20 -9.83 24.40
CA GLY A 458 12.59 -9.40 24.56
C GLY A 458 13.63 -10.51 24.31
N ASP A 459 13.22 -11.71 23.90
CA ASP A 459 14.14 -12.81 23.54
C ASP A 459 14.58 -12.67 22.08
N ILE A 460 15.57 -11.80 21.86
CA ILE A 460 16.10 -11.48 20.53
C ILE A 460 16.77 -12.70 19.87
N THR A 461 17.38 -13.59 20.65
CA THR A 461 18.09 -14.76 20.12
C THR A 461 17.12 -15.76 19.51
N LYS A 462 16.02 -16.09 20.22
CA LYS A 462 14.96 -16.93 19.64
C LYS A 462 14.28 -16.24 18.49
N ALA A 463 13.96 -14.95 18.63
CA ALA A 463 13.31 -14.18 17.57
C ALA A 463 14.07 -14.26 16.24
N THR A 464 15.38 -14.00 16.26
CA THR A 464 16.24 -14.11 15.07
C THR A 464 16.24 -15.53 14.50
N THR A 465 16.36 -16.54 15.35
CA THR A 465 16.41 -17.95 14.92
C THR A 465 15.13 -18.34 14.17
N TYR A 466 13.96 -18.00 14.70
CA TYR A 466 12.68 -18.30 14.05
C TYR A 466 12.49 -17.53 12.74
N ILE A 467 12.86 -16.24 12.70
CA ILE A 467 12.76 -15.41 11.50
C ILE A 467 13.69 -15.91 10.38
N GLU A 468 14.91 -16.34 10.70
CA GLU A 468 15.87 -16.86 9.70
C GLU A 468 15.46 -18.22 9.10
N ASN A 469 14.65 -18.98 9.84
CA ASN A 469 14.10 -20.26 9.42
C ASN A 469 12.78 -20.12 8.64
N ALA A 470 12.14 -18.95 8.66
CA ALA A 470 10.94 -18.66 7.88
C ALA A 470 11.27 -18.45 6.38
N LYS A 471 11.44 -19.55 5.63
CA LYS A 471 11.85 -19.54 4.21
C LYS A 471 10.84 -20.19 3.26
#